data_AF-A0A7S0CXY8-F1
#
_entry.id   AF-A0A7S0CXY8-F1
#
_cell.length_a   1.000
_cell.length_b   1.000
_cell.length_c   1.000
_cell.angle_alpha   90.00
_cell.angle_beta   90.00
_cell.angle_gamma   90.00
#
_symmetry.space_group_name_H-M   'P 1'
#
loop_
_entity.id
_entity.type
_entity.pdbx_description
1 polymer ?
#
loop_
_entity_poly.entity_id
_entity_poly.type
_entity_poly.pdbx_seq_one_letter_code
_entity_poly.pdbx_strand_id
1 'polypeptide(L)'
;VGGTAGWLAPERLAGGRQSRAVDAFGLGCLLHYCLTGGGHPFGARYERDANVLRGEDPDLEDLERVSREAADLVSALIRRDPAERPTAAEALAHPLWWSDAVKLKFLCDVSDRVEMEDREAGGTLLLRELERGALPKSTSGGGVASARRGIGIGETSWSSKLPPSLVQNLGKYRSYKGDEIRDLLRVIRNKSNHFRELPKNVQNEVGAPPEGFYRYFENKFPRLLMHAYGFVKENCAHEPGFRNYFFPSEETEKGVSSFEASAAMAKSAERVAARAAA
;
A
#
# COMPACT_ATOMS: atom_id res chain seq x y z
N VAL A 1 -36.41 3.00 9.21
CA VAL A 1 -34.94 3.13 9.08
C VAL A 1 -34.31 1.92 9.75
N GLY A 2 -33.79 0.97 8.97
CA GLY A 2 -33.17 -0.25 9.49
C GLY A 2 -31.65 -0.16 9.46
N GLY A 3 -30.96 -0.90 10.31
CA GLY A 3 -29.50 -0.95 10.39
C GLY A 3 -29.06 -1.49 11.74
N THR A 4 -28.04 -2.35 11.77
CA THR A 4 -27.56 -2.95 13.01
C THR A 4 -26.66 -1.95 13.73
N ALA A 5 -27.05 -1.55 14.95
CA ALA A 5 -26.25 -0.69 15.82
C ALA A 5 -24.82 -1.24 15.98
N GLY A 6 -23.83 -0.35 16.03
CA GLY A 6 -22.41 -0.66 16.08
C GLY A 6 -21.73 -0.86 14.73
N TRP A 7 -22.45 -0.77 13.61
CA TRP A 7 -21.92 -0.95 12.24
C TRP A 7 -22.26 0.20 11.29
N LEU A 8 -22.86 1.26 11.83
CA LEU A 8 -23.39 2.37 11.04
C LEU A 8 -22.34 3.46 10.86
N ALA A 9 -22.29 4.03 9.66
CA ALA A 9 -21.42 5.16 9.37
C ALA A 9 -21.80 6.42 10.18
N PRO A 10 -20.84 7.32 10.49
CA PRO A 10 -21.09 8.52 11.29
C PRO A 10 -22.24 9.38 10.77
N GLU A 11 -22.30 9.62 9.46
CA GLU A 11 -23.33 10.44 8.81
C GLU A 11 -24.71 9.79 8.88
N ARG A 12 -24.78 8.46 8.98
CA ARG A 12 -26.04 7.73 9.16
C ARG A 12 -26.52 7.84 10.61
N LEU A 13 -25.61 7.72 11.57
CA LEU A 13 -25.89 7.91 13.00
C LEU A 13 -26.35 9.35 13.29
N ALA A 14 -25.79 10.34 12.60
CA ALA A 14 -26.14 11.76 12.73
C ALA A 14 -27.41 12.17 11.96
N GLY A 15 -28.07 11.25 11.24
CA GLY A 15 -29.25 11.58 10.42
C GLY A 15 -28.94 12.43 9.18
N GLY A 16 -27.68 12.44 8.73
CA GLY A 16 -27.22 13.18 7.56
C GLY A 16 -27.54 12.50 6.21
N ARG A 17 -27.06 13.13 5.13
CA ARG A 17 -27.24 12.61 3.76
C ARG A 17 -26.47 11.30 3.58
N GLN A 18 -27.16 10.26 3.15
CA GLN A 18 -26.58 8.94 2.89
C GLN A 18 -26.18 8.81 1.42
N SER A 19 -25.11 8.05 1.18
CA SER A 19 -24.61 7.66 -0.15
C SER A 19 -24.06 6.23 -0.08
N ARG A 20 -23.55 5.69 -1.20
CA ARG A 20 -22.85 4.38 -1.22
C ARG A 20 -21.67 4.29 -0.24
N ALA A 21 -21.12 5.43 0.19
CA ALA A 21 -20.03 5.49 1.15
C ALA A 21 -20.42 4.96 2.55
N VAL A 22 -21.71 4.91 2.90
CA VAL A 22 -22.14 4.29 4.17
C VAL A 22 -21.85 2.79 4.18
N ASP A 23 -21.96 2.12 3.03
CA ASP A 23 -21.68 0.69 2.88
C ASP A 23 -20.18 0.43 2.89
N ALA A 24 -19.37 1.35 2.34
CA ALA A 24 -17.91 1.29 2.43
C ALA A 24 -17.44 1.31 3.90
N PHE A 25 -18.03 2.17 4.74
CA PHE A 25 -17.73 2.20 6.17
C PHE A 25 -18.10 0.88 6.87
N GLY A 26 -19.32 0.39 6.62
CA GLY A 26 -19.77 -0.89 7.18
C GLY A 26 -18.89 -2.07 6.74
N LEU A 27 -18.46 -2.08 5.48
CA LEU A 27 -17.51 -3.06 4.94
C LEU A 27 -16.16 -2.99 5.66
N GLY A 28 -15.62 -1.79 5.91
CA GLY A 28 -14.38 -1.62 6.66
C GLY A 28 -14.44 -2.24 8.05
N CYS A 29 -15.52 -1.97 8.80
CA CYS A 29 -15.76 -2.60 10.10
C CYS A 29 -15.89 -4.13 9.98
N LEU A 30 -16.58 -4.63 8.95
CA LEU A 30 -16.78 -6.06 8.74
C LEU A 30 -15.46 -6.79 8.40
N LEU A 31 -14.64 -6.20 7.53
CA LEU A 31 -13.31 -6.73 7.19
C LEU A 31 -12.43 -6.83 8.44
N HIS A 32 -12.42 -5.79 9.27
CA HIS A 32 -11.72 -5.83 10.55
C HIS A 32 -12.22 -6.98 11.43
N TYR A 33 -13.54 -7.12 11.59
CA TYR A 33 -14.14 -8.18 12.40
C TYR A 33 -13.75 -9.58 11.92
N CYS A 34 -13.83 -9.84 10.61
CA CYS A 34 -13.48 -11.13 10.02
C CYS A 34 -11.99 -11.45 10.19
N LEU A 35 -11.10 -10.48 9.97
CA LEU A 35 -9.65 -10.68 9.99
C LEU A 35 -9.05 -10.73 11.40
N THR A 36 -9.71 -10.12 12.39
CA THR A 36 -9.28 -10.14 13.79
C THR A 36 -9.98 -11.20 14.63
N GLY A 37 -10.88 -12.01 14.03
CA GLY A 37 -11.61 -13.05 14.75
C GLY A 37 -12.65 -12.51 15.74
N GLY A 38 -13.20 -11.33 15.49
CA GLY A 38 -14.30 -10.76 16.28
C GLY A 38 -14.09 -9.35 16.83
N GLY A 39 -12.90 -8.78 16.64
CA GLY A 39 -12.57 -7.41 17.03
C GLY A 39 -13.34 -6.36 16.22
N HIS A 40 -13.34 -5.11 16.68
CA HIS A 40 -14.01 -4.01 15.97
C HIS A 40 -13.19 -2.72 16.11
N PRO A 41 -13.03 -1.91 15.04
CA PRO A 41 -12.15 -0.74 15.09
C PRO A 41 -12.53 0.27 16.17
N PHE A 42 -13.81 0.36 16.49
CA PHE A 42 -14.37 1.30 17.46
C PHE A 42 -14.72 0.65 18.81
N GLY A 43 -14.04 -0.43 19.19
CA GLY A 43 -14.13 -1.04 20.52
C GLY A 43 -15.35 -1.94 20.76
N ALA A 44 -15.73 -2.06 22.04
CA ALA A 44 -16.73 -3.00 22.53
C ALA A 44 -18.15 -2.66 22.05
N ARG A 45 -19.00 -3.69 21.89
CA ARG A 45 -20.33 -3.62 21.25
C ARG A 45 -21.18 -2.41 21.64
N TYR A 46 -21.23 -2.07 22.93
CA TYR A 46 -22.10 -1.01 23.45
C TYR A 46 -21.55 0.41 23.23
N GLU A 47 -20.26 0.55 22.94
CA GLU A 47 -19.58 1.85 22.83
C GLU A 47 -19.34 2.28 21.39
N ARG A 48 -19.43 1.34 20.43
CA ARG A 48 -19.09 1.54 19.00
C ARG A 48 -19.72 2.78 18.40
N ASP A 49 -21.04 2.90 18.46
CA ASP A 49 -21.75 4.04 17.84
C ASP A 49 -21.36 5.37 18.49
N ALA A 50 -21.14 5.37 19.81
CA ALA A 50 -20.68 6.56 20.54
C ALA A 50 -19.25 6.94 20.16
N ASN A 51 -18.35 5.97 20.01
CA ASN A 51 -16.97 6.16 19.57
C ASN A 51 -16.92 6.69 18.13
N VAL A 52 -17.74 6.12 17.23
CA VAL A 52 -17.88 6.57 15.83
C VAL A 52 -18.38 8.02 15.76
N LEU A 53 -19.40 8.38 16.54
CA LEU A 53 -19.95 9.74 16.58
C LEU A 53 -18.97 10.76 17.17
N ARG A 54 -18.26 10.39 18.26
CA ARG A 54 -17.19 11.21 18.83
C ARG A 54 -16.02 11.38 17.86
N GLY A 55 -15.80 10.40 16.99
CA GLY A 55 -14.64 10.34 16.11
C GLY A 55 -13.39 9.94 16.86
N GLU A 56 -13.52 8.98 17.77
CA GLU A 56 -12.37 8.29 18.34
C GLU A 56 -11.55 7.66 17.20
N ASP A 57 -10.23 7.68 17.35
CA ASP A 57 -9.35 7.02 16.40
C ASP A 57 -9.64 5.50 16.41
N PRO A 58 -9.78 4.86 15.24
CA PRO A 58 -9.99 3.42 15.17
C PRO A 58 -8.74 2.66 15.63
N ASP A 59 -8.94 1.64 16.45
CA ASP A 59 -7.88 0.69 16.78
C ASP A 59 -7.74 -0.34 15.67
N LEU A 60 -6.58 -0.33 15.01
CA LEU A 60 -6.23 -1.24 13.91
C LEU A 60 -4.95 -2.02 14.22
N GLU A 61 -4.46 -2.03 15.48
CA GLU A 61 -3.17 -2.63 15.81
C GLU A 61 -3.17 -4.14 15.52
N ASP A 62 -4.20 -4.85 15.96
CA ASP A 62 -4.35 -6.28 15.71
C ASP A 62 -4.44 -6.57 14.20
N LEU A 63 -5.14 -5.72 13.45
CA LEU A 63 -5.25 -5.86 12.01
C LEU A 63 -3.90 -5.62 11.31
N GLU A 64 -3.11 -4.62 11.75
CA GLU A 64 -1.77 -4.36 11.21
C GLU A 64 -0.80 -5.53 11.46
N ARG A 65 -0.99 -6.28 12.57
CA ARG A 65 -0.24 -7.51 12.86
C ARG A 65 -0.62 -8.67 11.93
N VAL A 66 -1.89 -8.74 11.51
CA VAL A 66 -2.38 -9.76 10.56
C VAL A 66 -1.99 -9.43 9.13
N SER A 67 -2.32 -8.22 8.65
CA SER A 67 -1.98 -7.75 7.31
C SER A 67 -1.95 -6.23 7.28
N ARG A 68 -0.83 -5.70 6.76
CA ARG A 68 -0.63 -4.25 6.61
C ARG A 68 -1.51 -3.69 5.49
N GLU A 69 -1.73 -4.49 4.45
CA GLU A 69 -2.65 -4.18 3.36
C GLU A 69 -4.09 -4.11 3.86
N ALA A 70 -4.49 -5.03 4.75
CA ALA A 70 -5.81 -4.99 5.35
C ALA A 70 -6.00 -3.76 6.23
N ALA A 71 -5.02 -3.43 7.06
CA ALA A 71 -5.06 -2.23 7.90
C ALA A 71 -5.16 -0.95 7.07
N ASP A 72 -4.43 -0.84 5.95
CA ASP A 72 -4.51 0.30 5.04
C ASP A 72 -5.89 0.44 4.40
N LEU A 73 -6.44 -0.66 3.85
CA LEU A 73 -7.76 -0.65 3.22
C LEU A 73 -8.86 -0.33 4.22
N VAL A 74 -8.84 -0.98 5.39
CA VAL A 74 -9.83 -0.74 6.46
C VAL A 74 -9.76 0.71 6.93
N SER A 75 -8.56 1.25 7.16
CA SER A 75 -8.37 2.66 7.53
C SER A 75 -8.98 3.62 6.50
N ALA A 76 -8.83 3.32 5.20
CA ALA A 76 -9.44 4.10 4.13
C ALA A 76 -10.98 3.97 4.08
N LEU A 77 -11.51 2.76 4.27
CA LEU A 77 -12.94 2.48 4.26
C LEU A 77 -13.69 3.14 5.43
N ILE A 78 -13.08 3.22 6.61
CA ILE A 78 -13.70 3.76 7.83
C ILE A 78 -13.41 5.24 8.07
N ARG A 79 -12.91 5.97 7.07
CA ARG A 79 -12.69 7.43 7.17
C ARG A 79 -13.98 8.14 7.60
N ARG A 80 -13.83 9.14 8.48
CA ARG A 80 -14.99 9.91 8.97
C ARG A 80 -15.70 10.63 7.84
N ASP A 81 -14.95 11.32 6.98
CA ASP A 81 -15.49 11.97 5.79
C ASP A 81 -15.88 10.91 4.72
N PRO A 82 -17.16 10.81 4.34
CA PRO A 82 -17.60 9.89 3.29
C PRO A 82 -16.92 10.13 1.94
N ALA A 83 -16.44 11.33 1.64
CA ALA A 83 -15.78 11.67 0.38
C ALA A 83 -14.33 11.18 0.30
N GLU A 84 -13.72 10.80 1.44
CA GLU A 84 -12.37 10.23 1.52
C GLU A 84 -12.37 8.70 1.41
N ARG A 85 -13.54 8.06 1.53
CA ARG A 85 -13.67 6.61 1.44
C ARG A 85 -13.53 6.16 -0.02
N PRO A 86 -12.82 5.05 -0.29
CA PRO A 86 -12.73 4.51 -1.64
C PRO A 86 -14.10 3.99 -2.11
N THR A 87 -14.31 4.04 -3.41
CA THR A 87 -15.42 3.33 -4.06
C THR A 87 -15.22 1.81 -3.97
N ALA A 88 -16.27 1.03 -4.26
CA ALA A 88 -16.17 -0.42 -4.29
C ALA A 88 -15.13 -0.92 -5.32
N ALA A 89 -15.07 -0.29 -6.50
CA ALA A 89 -14.08 -0.61 -7.53
C ALA A 89 -12.65 -0.32 -7.07
N GLU A 90 -12.41 0.83 -6.44
CA GLU A 90 -11.10 1.17 -5.87
C GLU A 90 -10.70 0.24 -4.73
N ALA A 91 -11.66 -0.18 -3.89
CA ALA A 91 -11.42 -1.14 -2.82
C ALA A 91 -11.07 -2.55 -3.34
N LEU A 92 -11.66 -2.97 -4.46
CA LEU A 92 -11.35 -4.24 -5.14
C LEU A 92 -9.99 -4.21 -5.84
N ALA A 93 -9.53 -3.05 -6.31
CA ALA A 93 -8.20 -2.89 -6.89
C ALA A 93 -7.06 -2.92 -5.84
N HIS A 94 -7.39 -2.86 -4.54
CA HIS A 94 -6.43 -2.74 -3.46
C HIS A 94 -5.45 -3.95 -3.37
N PRO A 95 -4.17 -3.74 -3.00
CA PRO A 95 -3.16 -4.80 -2.84
C PRO A 95 -3.51 -5.95 -1.88
N LEU A 96 -4.52 -5.76 -1.03
CA LEU A 96 -5.06 -6.81 -0.17
C LEU A 96 -5.51 -8.04 -0.99
N TRP A 97 -6.04 -7.81 -2.19
CA TRP A 97 -6.59 -8.85 -3.06
C TRP A 97 -5.59 -9.40 -4.08
N TRP A 98 -4.39 -8.84 -4.14
CA TRP A 98 -3.38 -9.24 -5.13
C TRP A 98 -2.75 -10.57 -4.75
N SER A 99 -2.52 -11.42 -5.75
CA SER A 99 -1.69 -12.61 -5.58
C SER A 99 -0.21 -12.21 -5.40
N ASP A 100 0.59 -13.11 -4.81
CA ASP A 100 2.04 -12.91 -4.66
C ASP A 100 2.72 -12.59 -6.01
N ALA A 101 2.23 -13.18 -7.10
CA ALA A 101 2.69 -12.87 -8.46
C ALA A 101 2.41 -11.42 -8.88
N VAL A 102 1.22 -10.90 -8.60
CA VAL A 102 0.85 -9.51 -8.90
C VAL A 102 1.66 -8.56 -8.02
N LYS A 103 1.81 -8.87 -6.73
CA LYS A 103 2.62 -8.06 -5.78
C LYS A 103 4.09 -8.00 -6.21
N LEU A 104 4.69 -9.13 -6.61
CA LEU A 104 6.06 -9.16 -7.11
C LEU A 104 6.21 -8.38 -8.41
N LYS A 105 5.28 -8.57 -9.35
CA LYS A 105 5.29 -7.84 -10.62
C LYS A 105 5.18 -6.33 -10.40
N PHE A 106 4.28 -5.90 -9.51
CA PHE A 106 4.14 -4.50 -9.15
C PHE A 106 5.46 -3.91 -8.65
N LEU A 107 6.16 -4.58 -7.72
CA LEU A 107 7.47 -4.12 -7.23
C LEU A 107 8.53 -4.03 -8.35
N CYS A 108 8.51 -4.97 -9.32
CA CYS A 108 9.39 -4.92 -10.47
C CYS A 108 9.07 -3.73 -11.39
N ASP A 109 7.79 -3.49 -11.67
CA ASP A 109 7.34 -2.36 -12.50
C ASP A 109 7.70 -1.01 -11.84
N VAL A 110 7.60 -0.91 -10.51
CA VAL A 110 8.10 0.27 -9.76
C VAL A 110 9.61 0.42 -9.93
N SER A 111 10.38 -0.66 -9.81
CA SER A 111 11.83 -0.61 -10.03
C SER A 111 12.18 -0.13 -11.44
N ASP A 112 11.47 -0.60 -12.46
CA ASP A 112 11.70 -0.21 -13.86
C ASP A 112 11.40 1.28 -14.07
N ARG A 113 10.28 1.77 -13.52
CA ARG A 113 9.89 3.18 -13.63
C ARG A 113 10.89 4.12 -12.97
N VAL A 114 11.40 3.74 -11.81
CA VAL A 114 12.36 4.54 -11.04
C VAL A 114 13.74 4.59 -11.73
N GLU A 115 14.18 3.51 -12.36
CA GLU A 115 15.45 3.49 -13.13
C GLU A 115 15.38 4.33 -14.41
N MET A 116 14.21 4.49 -15.04
CA MET A 116 14.05 5.36 -16.22
C MET A 116 14.27 6.84 -15.85
N GLU A 117 13.72 7.29 -14.72
CA GLU A 117 13.80 8.70 -14.31
C GLU A 117 15.20 9.14 -13.88
N ASP A 118 15.96 8.23 -13.28
CA ASP A 118 17.38 8.46 -12.94
C ASP A 118 18.20 8.82 -14.21
N ARG A 119 17.84 8.23 -15.36
CA ARG A 119 18.51 8.48 -16.65
C ARG A 119 18.06 9.77 -17.33
N GLU A 120 16.80 10.16 -17.17
CA GLU A 120 16.19 11.26 -17.93
C GLU A 120 16.29 12.63 -17.24
N ALA A 121 16.22 12.70 -15.90
CA ALA A 121 15.99 13.97 -15.20
C ALA A 121 17.03 14.35 -14.13
N GLY A 122 18.14 13.60 -13.99
CA GLY A 122 19.04 13.78 -12.85
C GLY A 122 18.39 13.49 -11.48
N GLY A 123 17.21 12.84 -11.49
CA GLY A 123 16.74 11.99 -10.40
C GLY A 123 16.44 12.64 -9.04
N THR A 124 15.84 13.83 -8.97
CA THR A 124 15.70 14.51 -7.66
C THR A 124 14.31 14.48 -7.02
N LEU A 125 13.19 14.50 -7.75
CA LEU A 125 11.86 14.63 -7.11
C LEU A 125 11.19 13.28 -6.82
N LEU A 126 10.93 12.42 -7.81
CA LEU A 126 10.26 11.14 -7.52
C LEU A 126 11.16 10.18 -6.73
N LEU A 127 12.47 10.21 -6.99
CA LEU A 127 13.43 9.48 -6.16
C LEU A 127 13.40 9.96 -4.71
N ARG A 128 13.34 11.27 -4.47
CA ARG A 128 13.22 11.81 -3.11
C ARG A 128 11.90 11.40 -2.45
N GLU A 129 10.79 11.37 -3.19
CA GLU A 129 9.51 10.89 -2.65
C GLU A 129 9.52 9.39 -2.33
N LEU A 130 10.17 8.57 -3.18
CA LEU A 130 10.38 7.15 -2.90
C LEU A 130 11.23 6.98 -1.63
N GLU A 131 12.35 7.69 -1.54
CA GLU A 131 13.30 7.58 -0.42
C GLU A 131 12.80 8.25 0.87
N ARG A 132 11.74 9.07 0.82
CA ARG A 132 11.12 9.66 2.02
C ARG A 132 10.66 8.60 3.02
N GLY A 133 10.28 7.42 2.55
CA GLY A 133 9.94 6.28 3.41
C GLY A 133 11.13 5.43 3.85
N ALA A 134 12.37 5.73 3.41
CA ALA A 134 13.57 5.09 3.92
C ALA A 134 13.92 5.61 5.33
N LEU A 135 13.48 6.84 5.65
CA LEU A 135 13.80 7.55 6.88
C LEU A 135 13.35 6.79 8.14
N PRO A 136 14.11 6.90 9.26
CA PRO A 136 13.74 6.32 10.55
C PRO A 136 12.37 6.85 11.05
N LYS A 137 11.77 6.13 12.00
CA LYS A 137 10.60 6.64 12.74
C LYS A 137 10.97 7.99 13.37
N SER A 138 10.39 9.09 12.89
CA SER A 138 10.37 10.32 13.68
C SER A 138 9.56 10.03 14.94
N THR A 139 10.24 9.99 16.10
CA THR A 139 9.63 9.83 17.43
C THR A 139 8.99 11.12 17.94
N SER A 140 8.88 12.16 17.13
CA SER A 140 8.27 13.44 17.52
C SER A 140 7.13 13.82 16.57
N GLY A 141 5.91 13.48 16.97
CA GLY A 141 4.69 13.94 16.30
C GLY A 141 3.48 13.08 16.63
N GLY A 142 2.76 13.42 17.71
CA GLY A 142 1.50 12.78 18.08
C GLY A 142 0.43 12.99 17.00
N GLY A 143 -0.26 11.91 16.63
CA GLY A 143 -1.36 11.89 15.67
C GLY A 143 -1.34 10.64 14.82
N VAL A 144 -2.28 9.72 15.07
CA VAL A 144 -2.34 8.37 14.49
C VAL A 144 -2.77 8.38 13.00
N ALA A 145 -2.99 9.54 12.39
CA ALA A 145 -3.60 9.63 11.06
C ALA A 145 -2.64 9.71 9.85
N SER A 146 -1.32 9.94 10.02
CA SER A 146 -0.40 10.08 8.87
C SER A 146 1.10 9.88 9.18
N ALA A 147 1.43 9.15 10.22
CA ALA A 147 2.83 8.73 10.41
C ALA A 147 3.13 7.62 9.40
N ARG A 148 3.58 7.99 8.19
CA ARG A 148 4.28 7.07 7.29
C ARG A 148 5.52 6.58 8.03
N ARG A 149 5.35 5.52 8.83
CA ARG A 149 6.44 4.78 9.46
C ARG A 149 7.27 4.22 8.32
N GLY A 150 8.47 4.76 8.16
CA GLY A 150 9.38 4.32 7.10
C GLY A 150 9.59 2.80 7.12
N ILE A 151 10.13 2.27 6.02
CA ILE A 151 10.39 0.83 5.83
C ILE A 151 11.44 0.32 6.85
N GLY A 152 12.07 1.21 7.61
CA GLY A 152 13.09 0.85 8.61
C GLY A 152 14.41 0.44 7.95
N ILE A 153 14.73 1.07 6.82
CA ILE A 153 16.00 0.94 6.11
C ILE A 153 17.02 1.95 6.66
N GLY A 154 16.58 3.10 7.16
CA GLY A 154 17.47 4.14 7.73
C GLY A 154 18.15 3.78 9.07
N GLU A 155 17.69 2.78 9.80
CA GLU A 155 18.31 2.34 11.07
C GLU A 155 19.45 1.32 10.84
N THR A 156 19.32 0.47 9.82
CA THR A 156 20.31 -0.54 9.42
C THR A 156 20.18 -0.79 7.92
N SER A 157 21.31 -0.87 7.22
CA SER A 157 21.36 -1.19 5.79
C SER A 157 20.49 -2.42 5.46
N TRP A 158 19.62 -2.34 4.45
CA TRP A 158 18.79 -3.46 4.01
C TRP A 158 19.64 -4.69 3.65
N SER A 159 20.89 -4.52 3.25
CA SER A 159 21.80 -5.62 2.96
C SER A 159 22.08 -6.50 4.18
N SER A 160 22.02 -5.95 5.40
CA SER A 160 22.19 -6.71 6.65
C SER A 160 21.05 -7.69 6.93
N LYS A 161 19.86 -7.46 6.34
CA LYS A 161 18.69 -8.34 6.48
C LYS A 161 18.70 -9.50 5.48
N LEU A 162 19.59 -9.44 4.49
CA LEU A 162 19.75 -10.44 3.43
C LEU A 162 20.86 -11.46 3.78
N PRO A 163 20.77 -12.70 3.26
CA PRO A 163 21.76 -13.74 3.43
C PRO A 163 23.13 -13.27 2.92
N PRO A 164 24.22 -13.59 3.64
CA PRO A 164 25.57 -13.26 3.17
C PRO A 164 25.86 -13.82 1.77
N SER A 165 25.32 -15.00 1.46
CA SER A 165 25.40 -15.65 0.15
C SER A 165 24.80 -14.80 -0.98
N LEU A 166 23.66 -14.18 -0.73
CA LEU A 166 22.99 -13.27 -1.66
C LEU A 166 23.75 -11.95 -1.79
N VAL A 167 24.15 -11.34 -0.66
CA VAL A 167 24.88 -10.06 -0.66
C VAL A 167 26.22 -10.16 -1.38
N GLN A 168 26.98 -11.23 -1.16
CA GLN A 168 28.23 -11.49 -1.88
C GLN A 168 28.00 -11.67 -3.39
N ASN A 169 26.88 -12.26 -3.79
CA ASN A 169 26.52 -12.39 -5.21
C ASN A 169 26.15 -11.04 -5.84
N LEU A 170 25.51 -10.14 -5.09
CA LEU A 170 25.17 -8.79 -5.55
C LEU A 170 26.41 -7.97 -5.91
N GLY A 171 27.41 -7.95 -5.03
CA GLY A 171 28.63 -7.15 -5.19
C GLY A 171 29.54 -7.56 -6.36
N LYS A 172 29.29 -8.70 -7.02
CA LYS A 172 30.10 -9.17 -8.15
C LYS A 172 29.84 -8.40 -9.45
N TYR A 173 28.62 -7.91 -9.66
CA TYR A 173 28.20 -7.36 -10.96
C TYR A 173 27.86 -5.87 -10.89
N ARG A 174 27.35 -5.40 -9.75
CA ARG A 174 26.97 -3.99 -9.56
C ARG A 174 27.10 -3.61 -8.09
N SER A 175 27.49 -2.36 -7.83
CA SER A 175 27.41 -1.78 -6.49
C SER A 175 25.95 -1.44 -6.14
N TYR A 176 25.54 -1.70 -4.90
CA TYR A 176 24.23 -1.35 -4.39
C TYR A 176 24.39 -0.59 -3.08
N LYS A 177 23.61 0.46 -2.91
CA LYS A 177 23.54 1.26 -1.69
C LYS A 177 22.50 0.67 -0.76
N GLY A 178 22.98 0.22 0.39
CA GLY A 178 22.21 -0.48 1.41
C GLY A 178 21.16 0.37 2.14
N ASP A 179 21.17 1.67 1.92
CA ASP A 179 20.28 2.65 2.53
C ASP A 179 19.21 3.19 1.58
N GLU A 180 19.27 2.86 0.28
CA GLU A 180 18.31 3.31 -0.74
C GLU A 180 17.22 2.25 -1.02
N ILE A 181 15.95 2.64 -0.95
CA ILE A 181 14.78 1.82 -1.34
C ILE A 181 14.86 1.45 -2.82
N ARG A 182 15.28 2.38 -3.68
CA ARG A 182 15.50 2.13 -5.11
C ARG A 182 16.39 0.91 -5.32
N ASP A 183 17.53 0.87 -4.62
CA ASP A 183 18.50 -0.20 -4.82
C ASP A 183 17.97 -1.54 -4.29
N LEU A 184 17.14 -1.54 -3.23
CA LEU A 184 16.41 -2.73 -2.79
C LEU A 184 15.41 -3.22 -3.85
N LEU A 185 14.61 -2.33 -4.43
CA LEU A 185 13.67 -2.66 -5.52
C LEU A 185 14.42 -3.22 -6.74
N ARG A 186 15.58 -2.63 -7.07
CA ARG A 186 16.44 -3.11 -8.15
C ARG A 186 16.98 -4.51 -7.88
N VAL A 187 17.36 -4.82 -6.64
CA VAL A 187 17.76 -6.19 -6.23
C VAL A 187 16.61 -7.16 -6.46
N ILE A 188 15.41 -6.85 -5.99
CA ILE A 188 14.22 -7.70 -6.14
C ILE A 188 13.95 -7.99 -7.62
N ARG A 189 13.90 -6.93 -8.44
CA ARG A 189 13.67 -7.03 -9.89
C ARG A 189 14.74 -7.85 -10.60
N ASN A 190 16.02 -7.57 -10.34
CA ASN A 190 17.13 -8.29 -10.99
C ASN A 190 17.18 -9.77 -10.56
N LYS A 191 16.97 -10.08 -9.28
CA LYS A 191 17.05 -11.45 -8.77
C LYS A 191 15.81 -12.29 -9.06
N SER A 192 14.67 -11.65 -9.25
CA SER A 192 13.48 -12.31 -9.80
C SER A 192 13.72 -12.72 -11.26
N ASN A 193 14.16 -11.77 -12.11
CA ASN A 193 14.36 -12.00 -13.55
C ASN A 193 15.49 -13.00 -13.86
N HIS A 194 16.58 -12.94 -13.10
CA HIS A 194 17.75 -13.82 -13.26
C HIS A 194 17.83 -14.91 -12.18
N PHE A 195 16.68 -15.34 -11.63
CA PHE A 195 16.64 -16.33 -10.55
C PHE A 195 17.39 -17.63 -10.89
N ARG A 196 17.30 -18.08 -12.14
CA ARG A 196 17.94 -19.32 -12.61
C ARG A 196 19.48 -19.24 -12.61
N GLU A 197 20.04 -18.03 -12.65
CA GLU A 197 21.49 -17.79 -12.63
C GLU A 197 22.05 -17.75 -11.20
N LEU A 198 21.18 -17.74 -10.19
CA LEU A 198 21.62 -17.76 -8.79
C LEU A 198 22.23 -19.11 -8.41
N PRO A 199 23.23 -19.14 -7.52
CA PRO A 199 23.71 -20.37 -6.92
C PRO A 199 22.58 -21.18 -6.26
N LYS A 200 22.64 -22.51 -6.31
CA LYS A 200 21.53 -23.37 -5.88
C LYS A 200 21.19 -23.22 -4.39
N ASN A 201 22.19 -22.98 -3.55
CA ASN A 201 21.98 -22.66 -2.13
C ASN A 201 21.15 -21.37 -1.95
N VAL A 202 21.42 -20.33 -2.74
CA VAL A 202 20.67 -19.07 -2.70
C VAL A 202 19.24 -19.29 -3.22
N GLN A 203 19.07 -20.03 -4.32
CA GLN A 203 17.73 -20.36 -4.84
C GLN A 203 16.86 -21.07 -3.80
N ASN A 204 17.43 -22.02 -3.06
CA ASN A 204 16.72 -22.76 -2.02
C ASN A 204 16.38 -21.88 -0.82
N GLU A 205 17.22 -20.90 -0.48
CA GLU A 205 17.03 -20.00 0.65
C GLU A 205 16.00 -18.90 0.37
N VAL A 206 16.02 -18.30 -0.82
CA VAL A 206 15.09 -17.22 -1.20
C VAL A 206 13.76 -17.73 -1.76
N GLY A 207 13.70 -18.99 -2.22
CA GLY A 207 12.52 -19.57 -2.84
C GLY A 207 12.34 -19.16 -4.31
N ALA A 208 11.66 -20.01 -5.08
CA ALA A 208 11.40 -19.76 -6.50
C ALA A 208 10.33 -18.67 -6.69
N PRO A 209 10.48 -17.80 -7.71
CA PRO A 209 9.46 -16.83 -8.06
C PRO A 209 8.26 -17.51 -8.77
N PRO A 210 7.04 -16.93 -8.67
CA PRO A 210 6.76 -15.69 -7.94
C PRO A 210 6.56 -15.84 -6.42
N GLU A 211 5.85 -16.88 -5.95
CA GLU A 211 5.33 -16.94 -4.58
C GLU A 211 6.43 -17.02 -3.52
N GLY A 212 7.34 -17.99 -3.63
CA GLY A 212 8.39 -18.21 -2.63
C GLY A 212 9.32 -17.01 -2.51
N PHE A 213 9.72 -16.48 -3.65
CA PHE A 213 10.58 -15.30 -3.74
C PHE A 213 9.91 -14.05 -3.17
N TYR A 214 8.63 -13.80 -3.48
CA TYR A 214 7.90 -12.66 -2.96
C TYR A 214 7.77 -12.72 -1.43
N ARG A 215 7.30 -13.85 -0.89
CA ARG A 215 7.13 -14.06 0.55
C ARG A 215 8.44 -13.91 1.33
N TYR A 216 9.55 -14.33 0.73
CA TYR A 216 10.86 -14.12 1.31
C TYR A 216 11.15 -12.62 1.56
N PHE A 217 10.95 -11.76 0.54
CA PHE A 217 11.17 -10.32 0.68
C PHE A 217 10.10 -9.64 1.54
N GLU A 218 8.85 -10.07 1.46
CA GLU A 218 7.76 -9.59 2.32
C GLU A 218 8.08 -9.83 3.80
N ASN A 219 8.59 -11.01 4.15
CA ASN A 219 9.01 -11.31 5.52
C ASN A 219 10.18 -10.44 6.00
N LYS A 220 11.14 -10.12 5.13
CA LYS A 220 12.30 -9.26 5.48
C LYS A 220 11.95 -7.78 5.51
N PHE A 221 11.02 -7.35 4.66
CA PHE A 221 10.65 -5.96 4.44
C PHE A 221 9.11 -5.81 4.40
N PRO A 222 8.41 -6.05 5.52
CA PRO A 222 6.95 -6.15 5.52
C PRO A 222 6.23 -4.85 5.14
N ARG A 223 6.91 -3.70 5.20
CA ARG A 223 6.36 -2.39 4.81
C ARG A 223 6.62 -2.02 3.34
N LEU A 224 7.42 -2.80 2.62
CA LEU A 224 7.91 -2.43 1.28
C LEU A 224 6.77 -2.32 0.26
N LEU A 225 5.87 -3.30 0.21
CA LEU A 225 4.75 -3.29 -0.73
C LEU A 225 3.88 -2.06 -0.53
N MET A 226 3.42 -1.82 0.70
CA MET A 226 2.52 -0.69 0.98
C MET A 226 3.20 0.67 0.81
N HIS A 227 4.51 0.76 1.08
CA HIS A 227 5.27 1.96 0.75
C HIS A 227 5.32 2.21 -0.77
N ALA A 228 5.69 1.20 -1.55
CA ALA A 228 5.73 1.30 -3.01
C ALA A 228 4.33 1.60 -3.59
N TYR A 229 3.29 0.96 -3.06
CA TYR A 229 1.90 1.21 -3.45
C TYR A 229 1.48 2.65 -3.18
N GLY A 230 1.74 3.18 -1.97
CA GLY A 230 1.44 4.57 -1.64
C GLY A 230 2.25 5.57 -2.48
N PHE A 231 3.51 5.24 -2.81
CA PHE A 231 4.34 6.03 -3.72
C PHE A 231 3.72 6.08 -5.13
N VAL A 232 3.38 4.94 -5.72
CA VAL A 232 2.78 4.91 -7.07
C VAL A 232 1.41 5.56 -7.07
N LYS A 233 0.57 5.30 -6.05
CA LYS A 233 -0.76 5.89 -5.93
C LYS A 233 -0.72 7.41 -5.99
N GLU A 234 0.26 8.03 -5.34
CA GLU A 234 0.38 9.48 -5.29
C GLU A 234 1.06 10.10 -6.51
N ASN A 235 1.95 9.37 -7.18
CA ASN A 235 2.84 9.97 -8.17
C ASN A 235 2.72 9.40 -9.59
N CYS A 236 2.39 8.11 -9.73
CA CYS A 236 2.52 7.37 -10.99
C CYS A 236 1.24 6.60 -11.39
N ALA A 237 0.16 6.62 -10.62
CA ALA A 237 -1.05 5.83 -10.89
C ALA A 237 -1.74 6.15 -12.23
N HIS A 238 -1.52 7.37 -12.74
CA HIS A 238 -2.04 7.81 -14.04
C HIS A 238 -1.27 7.22 -15.23
N GLU A 239 -0.02 6.79 -15.00
CA GLU A 239 0.86 6.29 -16.06
C GLU A 239 0.37 4.95 -16.61
N PRO A 240 0.42 4.72 -17.94
CA PRO A 240 -0.09 3.51 -18.58
C PRO A 240 0.38 2.20 -17.95
N GLY A 241 1.65 2.15 -17.50
CA GLY A 241 2.23 0.96 -16.86
C GLY A 241 1.60 0.59 -15.51
N PHE A 242 0.98 1.55 -14.81
CA PHE A 242 0.39 1.32 -13.49
C PHE A 242 -1.13 1.28 -13.48
N ARG A 243 -1.79 1.71 -14.56
CA ARG A 243 -3.26 1.84 -14.61
C ARG A 243 -3.98 0.56 -14.18
N ASN A 244 -3.52 -0.61 -14.61
CA ASN A 244 -4.17 -1.89 -14.31
C ASN A 244 -4.16 -2.26 -12.82
N TYR A 245 -3.26 -1.66 -12.02
CA TYR A 245 -3.21 -1.89 -10.57
C TYR A 245 -4.22 -1.02 -9.79
N PHE A 246 -4.65 0.12 -10.34
CA PHE A 246 -5.51 1.08 -9.65
C PHE A 246 -6.90 1.22 -10.29
N PHE A 247 -6.98 0.95 -11.58
CA PHE A 247 -8.17 1.07 -12.42
C PHE A 247 -8.30 -0.19 -13.30
N PRO A 248 -8.50 -1.37 -12.70
CA PRO A 248 -8.78 -2.57 -13.49
C PRO A 248 -10.01 -2.29 -14.36
N SER A 249 -9.85 -2.45 -15.67
CA SER A 249 -10.89 -2.16 -16.66
C SER A 249 -12.20 -2.85 -16.27
N GLU A 250 -13.30 -2.09 -16.18
CA GLU A 250 -14.66 -2.66 -16.13
C GLU A 250 -14.98 -3.33 -17.48
N GLU A 251 -14.37 -4.47 -17.76
CA GLU A 251 -14.73 -5.31 -18.89
C GLU A 251 -15.09 -6.71 -18.39
N THR A 252 -16.23 -6.79 -17.70
CA THR A 252 -17.32 -7.74 -17.98
C THR A 252 -18.44 -7.51 -16.96
N GLU A 253 -19.29 -6.52 -17.20
CA GLU A 253 -20.76 -6.59 -17.05
C GLU A 253 -21.36 -5.17 -17.16
N LYS A 254 -21.85 -4.86 -18.36
CA LYS A 254 -22.87 -3.84 -18.70
C LYS A 254 -22.87 -2.55 -17.86
N GLY A 255 -22.25 -1.51 -18.44
CA GLY A 255 -22.84 -0.17 -18.48
C GLY A 255 -22.76 0.67 -17.21
N VAL A 256 -21.59 0.76 -16.58
CA VAL A 256 -21.29 1.87 -15.67
C VAL A 256 -20.29 2.81 -16.36
N SER A 257 -20.56 4.10 -16.19
CA SER A 257 -20.13 5.19 -17.05
C SER A 257 -18.64 5.51 -16.92
N SER A 258 -17.98 5.78 -18.07
CA SER A 258 -16.58 6.22 -18.22
C SER A 258 -16.19 7.51 -17.48
N PHE A 259 -17.09 8.08 -16.69
CA PHE A 259 -16.95 9.36 -15.99
C PHE A 259 -16.21 9.23 -14.65
N GLU A 260 -16.40 8.13 -13.91
CA GLU A 260 -15.84 7.96 -12.56
C GLU A 260 -14.32 7.74 -12.60
N ALA A 261 -13.82 6.92 -13.55
CA ALA A 261 -12.39 6.74 -13.79
C ALA A 261 -11.71 8.05 -14.21
N SER A 262 -12.38 8.87 -15.02
CA SER A 262 -11.86 10.18 -15.46
C SER A 262 -11.75 11.18 -14.30
N ALA A 263 -12.70 11.16 -13.36
CA ALA A 263 -12.68 12.03 -12.18
C ALA A 263 -11.60 11.62 -11.17
N ALA A 264 -11.37 10.32 -10.96
CA ALA A 264 -10.29 9.81 -10.11
C ALA A 264 -8.90 10.14 -10.70
N MET A 265 -8.76 10.02 -12.03
CA MET A 265 -7.55 10.45 -12.75
C MET A 265 -7.31 11.95 -12.64
N ALA A 266 -8.36 12.77 -12.78
CA ALA A 266 -8.25 14.23 -12.64
C ALA A 266 -7.81 14.62 -11.22
N LYS A 267 -8.39 14.03 -10.17
CA LYS A 267 -7.98 14.28 -8.77
C LYS A 267 -6.54 13.86 -8.49
N SER A 268 -6.08 12.74 -9.05
CA SER A 268 -4.69 12.30 -8.88
C SER A 268 -3.72 13.22 -9.63
N ALA A 269 -4.05 13.62 -10.86
CA ALA A 269 -3.23 14.53 -11.66
C ALA A 269 -3.17 15.95 -11.07
N GLU A 270 -4.30 16.47 -10.56
CA GLU A 270 -4.35 17.76 -9.86
C GLU A 270 -3.49 17.77 -8.60
N ARG A 271 -3.48 16.68 -7.82
CA ARG A 271 -2.63 16.54 -6.63
C ARG A 271 -1.14 16.50 -6.98
N VAL A 272 -0.77 15.87 -8.09
CA VAL A 272 0.62 15.86 -8.59
C VAL A 272 1.02 17.26 -9.08
N ALA A 273 0.17 17.91 -9.87
CA ALA A 273 0.42 19.25 -10.41
C ALA A 273 0.54 20.31 -9.30
N ALA A 274 -0.32 20.25 -8.27
CA ALA A 274 -0.27 21.16 -7.13
C ALA A 274 1.01 21.02 -6.30
N ARG A 275 1.61 19.81 -6.25
CA ARG A 275 2.88 19.56 -5.54
C ARG A 275 4.11 19.95 -6.37
N ALA A 276 4.06 19.83 -7.69
CA ALA A 276 5.14 20.27 -8.57
C ALA A 276 5.29 21.81 -8.62
N ALA A 277 4.24 22.55 -8.24
CA ALA A 277 4.21 24.00 -8.22
C ALA A 277 4.57 24.64 -6.86
N ALA A 278 4.83 23.84 -5.82
CA ALA A 278 5.14 24.26 -4.45
C ALA A 278 6.58 23.91 -4.06
#